data_AF-A0A519LH09-F1
#
_entry.id   AF-A0A519LH09-F1
#
_cell.length_a   1.000
_cell.length_b   1.000
_cell.length_c   1.000
_cell.angle_alpha   90.00
_cell.angle_beta   90.00
_cell.angle_gamma   90.00
#
_symmetry.space_group_name_H-M   'P 1'
#
loop_
_entity.id
_entity.type
_entity.pdbx_description
1 polymer ?
#
loop_
_entity_poly.entity_id
_entity_poly.type
_entity_poly.pdbx_seq_one_letter_code
_entity_poly.pdbx_strand_id
1 'polypeptide(L)'
;MIYFQTFTLEKGVDKQQFEKAIRKFSSKRTDFLDFKSSTSDFGLSKYFLGYEGKNNLQFTRIRTSFERVLPKLIFNLPKSDECNYYEVRLSFTATVLLCLLVFLFIVCTFSAFSKNQNYGVIPTILAVLSLYSLLIFFEIKFTKSRIKKAINNLT
;
A
#
# COMPACT_ATOMS: atom_id res chain seq x y z
N MET A 1 6.99 10.07 9.42
CA MET A 1 6.16 9.10 8.66
C MET A 1 7.00 7.85 8.45
N ILE A 2 6.49 6.66 8.77
CA ILE A 2 7.25 5.40 8.61
C ILE A 2 7.01 4.88 7.19
N TYR A 3 8.05 4.84 6.38
CA TYR A 3 8.08 4.17 5.08
C TYR A 3 8.88 2.87 5.22
N PHE A 4 8.42 1.80 4.59
CA PHE A 4 9.08 0.49 4.74
C PHE A 4 9.86 0.09 3.51
N GLN A 5 9.59 0.71 2.36
CA GLN A 5 10.30 0.37 1.15
C GLN A 5 10.39 1.56 0.20
N THR A 6 11.61 1.86 -0.23
CA THR A 6 11.91 2.75 -1.34
C THR A 6 12.18 1.90 -2.58
N PHE A 7 11.60 2.30 -3.71
CA PHE A 7 11.82 1.66 -4.99
C PHE A 7 12.43 2.68 -5.94
N THR A 8 13.58 2.34 -6.50
CA THR A 8 14.19 3.08 -7.60
C THR A 8 13.38 2.87 -8.87
N LEU A 9 13.22 3.92 -9.67
CA LEU A 9 12.58 3.83 -10.99
C LEU A 9 13.41 2.90 -11.92
N GLU A 10 12.74 2.19 -12.83
CA GLU A 10 13.41 1.31 -13.79
C GLU A 10 14.34 2.12 -14.70
N LYS A 11 15.50 1.54 -15.06
CA LYS A 11 16.49 2.19 -15.94
C LYS A 11 15.83 2.59 -17.26
N GLY A 12 15.83 3.88 -17.59
CA GLY A 12 15.26 4.43 -18.82
C GLY A 12 13.90 5.12 -18.68
N VAL A 13 13.26 5.07 -17.50
CA VAL A 13 12.04 5.85 -17.23
C VAL A 13 12.42 7.09 -16.43
N ASP A 14 12.29 8.26 -17.05
CA ASP A 14 12.48 9.54 -16.35
C ASP A 14 11.32 9.80 -15.37
N LYS A 15 11.60 10.49 -14.26
CA LYS A 15 10.60 10.82 -13.23
C LYS A 15 9.40 11.55 -13.84
N GLN A 16 9.63 12.45 -14.80
CA GLN A 16 8.56 13.17 -15.48
C GLN A 16 7.66 12.24 -16.30
N GLN A 17 8.23 11.23 -16.96
CA GLN A 17 7.46 10.22 -17.70
C GLN A 17 6.65 9.34 -16.76
N PHE A 18 7.25 8.91 -15.65
CA PHE A 18 6.57 8.16 -14.60
C PHE A 18 5.40 8.96 -14.02
N GLU A 19 5.63 10.21 -13.64
CA GLU A 19 4.61 11.08 -13.07
C GLU A 19 3.48 11.33 -14.08
N LYS A 20 3.80 11.58 -15.35
CA LYS A 20 2.81 11.78 -16.42
C LYS A 20 1.97 10.52 -16.64
N ALA A 21 2.57 9.33 -16.63
CA ALA A 21 1.87 8.06 -16.72
C ALA A 21 0.92 7.85 -15.54
N ILE A 22 1.43 7.98 -14.32
CA ILE A 22 0.61 7.78 -13.12
C ILE A 22 -0.51 8.81 -13.05
N ARG A 23 -0.26 10.09 -13.34
CA ARG A 23 -1.28 11.14 -13.42
C ARG A 23 -2.36 10.80 -14.46
N LYS A 24 -1.98 10.40 -15.68
CA LYS A 24 -2.91 10.03 -16.77
C LYS A 24 -3.85 8.90 -16.35
N PHE A 25 -3.33 7.88 -15.67
CA PHE A 25 -4.11 6.74 -15.19
C PHE A 25 -4.66 6.90 -13.75
N SER A 26 -4.53 8.09 -13.17
CA SER A 26 -5.08 8.41 -11.85
C SER A 26 -6.38 9.23 -11.94
N SER A 27 -7.28 9.04 -10.98
CA SER A 27 -8.37 9.97 -10.69
C SER A 27 -7.91 10.91 -9.58
N LYS A 28 -7.92 12.22 -9.85
CA LYS A 28 -7.52 13.25 -8.88
C LYS A 28 -8.58 13.37 -7.79
N ARG A 29 -8.16 13.40 -6.53
CA ARG A 29 -8.99 13.75 -5.37
C ARG A 29 -8.46 15.04 -4.75
N THR A 30 -9.35 15.99 -4.53
CA THR A 30 -9.06 17.28 -3.90
C THR A 30 -8.89 17.13 -2.38
N ASP A 31 -9.66 16.24 -1.76
CA ASP A 31 -9.62 16.02 -0.31
C ASP A 31 -8.87 14.77 0.11
N PHE A 32 -8.09 14.90 1.19
CA PHE A 32 -7.31 13.81 1.78
C PHE A 32 -8.22 12.71 2.37
N LEU A 33 -9.40 13.09 2.87
CA LEU A 33 -10.38 12.15 3.40
C LEU A 33 -11.02 11.32 2.28
N ASP A 34 -11.34 11.95 1.14
CA ASP A 34 -11.83 11.26 -0.06
C ASP A 34 -10.79 10.31 -0.65
N PHE A 35 -9.52 10.67 -0.60
CA PHE A 35 -8.42 9.78 -0.96
C PHE A 35 -8.33 8.54 -0.05
N LYS A 36 -8.66 8.70 1.24
CA LYS A 36 -8.67 7.59 2.21
C LYS A 36 -9.91 6.70 2.07
N SER A 37 -11.10 7.28 1.89
CA SER A 37 -12.39 6.58 1.94
C SER A 37 -12.89 6.06 0.58
N SER A 38 -12.39 6.59 -0.55
CA SER A 38 -12.99 6.25 -1.84
C SER A 38 -12.79 4.79 -2.23
N THR A 39 -13.91 4.08 -2.30
CA THR A 39 -14.12 2.88 -3.10
C THR A 39 -14.89 3.31 -4.32
N SER A 40 -14.32 3.11 -5.49
CA SER A 40 -14.92 3.56 -6.73
C SER A 40 -14.70 2.49 -7.77
N ASP A 41 -15.79 1.92 -8.26
CA ASP A 41 -15.83 1.21 -9.54
C ASP A 41 -15.73 2.25 -10.67
N PHE A 42 -14.64 3.05 -10.66
CA PHE A 42 -14.34 3.90 -11.80
C PHE A 42 -14.10 2.98 -12.99
N GLY A 43 -14.76 3.30 -14.10
CA GLY A 43 -14.66 2.54 -15.34
C GLY A 43 -13.21 2.23 -15.75
N LEU A 44 -13.06 1.19 -16.56
CA LEU A 44 -11.84 0.46 -16.97
C LEU A 44 -10.58 1.27 -17.35
N SER A 45 -10.64 2.60 -17.41
CA SER A 45 -9.56 3.49 -17.85
C SER A 45 -8.66 4.03 -16.74
N LYS A 46 -9.02 3.92 -15.45
CA LYS A 46 -8.22 4.44 -14.32
C LYS A 46 -7.74 3.32 -13.41
N TYR A 47 -6.47 3.37 -13.01
CA TYR A 47 -5.83 2.36 -12.14
C TYR A 47 -5.52 2.87 -10.74
N PHE A 48 -5.42 4.20 -10.57
CA PHE A 48 -4.97 4.83 -9.33
C PHE A 48 -5.89 5.95 -8.87
N LEU A 49 -5.92 6.19 -7.56
CA LEU A 49 -6.38 7.44 -6.97
C LEU A 49 -5.14 8.27 -6.67
N GLY A 50 -5.18 9.56 -6.99
CA GLY A 50 -4.10 10.50 -6.72
C GLY A 50 -4.54 11.60 -5.76
N TYR A 51 -3.66 11.95 -4.83
CA TYR A 51 -3.79 13.07 -3.92
C TYR A 51 -2.53 13.95 -4.03
N GLU A 52 -2.73 15.23 -4.33
CA GLU A 52 -1.64 16.19 -4.43
C GLU A 52 -1.47 16.91 -3.08
N GLY A 53 -0.48 16.49 -2.31
CA GLY A 53 -0.06 17.21 -1.12
C GLY A 53 0.80 18.43 -1.48
N LYS A 54 1.11 19.27 -0.48
CA LYS A 54 1.99 20.45 -0.67
C LYS A 54 3.37 20.05 -1.21
N ASN A 55 4.01 19.05 -0.59
CA ASN A 55 5.40 18.67 -0.90
C ASN A 55 5.53 17.33 -1.64
N ASN A 56 4.43 16.58 -1.78
CA ASN A 56 4.48 15.22 -2.29
C ASN A 56 3.20 14.83 -3.04
N LEU A 57 3.35 13.91 -4.00
CA LEU A 57 2.23 13.31 -4.72
C LEU A 57 2.00 11.91 -4.16
N GLN A 58 0.81 11.68 -3.61
CA GLN A 58 0.45 10.40 -3.04
C GLN A 58 -0.54 9.70 -3.96
N PHE A 59 -0.35 8.40 -4.12
CA PHE A 59 -1.21 7.60 -4.95
C PHE A 59 -1.55 6.30 -4.23
N THR A 60 -2.71 5.76 -4.55
CA THR A 60 -3.14 4.45 -4.07
C THR A 60 -3.87 3.74 -5.19
N ARG A 61 -3.84 2.41 -5.19
CA ARG A 61 -4.49 1.61 -6.22
C ARG A 61 -6.01 1.72 -6.06
N ILE A 62 -6.74 1.87 -7.16
CA ILE A 62 -8.20 1.67 -7.15
C ILE A 62 -8.44 0.18 -6.92
N ARG A 63 -9.35 -0.11 -5.99
CA ARG A 63 -9.67 -1.48 -5.56
C ARG A 63 -11.11 -1.79 -5.90
N THR A 64 -11.34 -2.99 -6.41
CA THR A 64 -12.68 -3.54 -6.54
C THR A 64 -13.19 -4.02 -5.19
N SER A 65 -14.49 -4.27 -5.09
CA SER A 65 -15.14 -4.76 -3.87
C SER A 65 -14.50 -6.04 -3.31
N PHE A 66 -14.00 -6.93 -4.16
CA PHE A 66 -13.30 -8.16 -3.76
C PHE A 66 -11.89 -7.91 -3.20
N GLU A 67 -11.23 -6.85 -3.66
CA GLU A 67 -9.87 -6.48 -3.25
C GLU A 67 -9.86 -5.64 -1.96
N ARG A 68 -11.02 -5.39 -1.34
CA ARG A 68 -11.14 -4.63 -0.09
C ARG A 68 -10.42 -5.31 1.07
N VAL A 69 -10.28 -6.64 1.04
CA VAL A 69 -9.59 -7.44 2.06
C VAL A 69 -8.07 -7.18 2.03
N LEU A 70 -7.53 -6.74 0.90
CA LEU A 70 -6.10 -6.44 0.79
C LEU A 70 -5.75 -5.20 1.62
N PRO A 71 -4.63 -5.17 2.34
CA PRO A 71 -4.23 -4.01 3.13
C PRO A 71 -3.86 -2.83 2.23
N LYS A 72 -4.41 -1.64 2.49
CA LYS A 72 -4.22 -0.45 1.62
C LYS A 72 -2.77 -0.01 1.55
N LEU A 73 -2.21 0.07 0.33
CA LEU A 73 -0.89 0.64 0.06
C LEU A 73 -1.03 2.05 -0.50
N ILE A 74 -0.14 2.93 -0.06
CA ILE A 74 0.02 4.30 -0.53
C ILE A 74 1.45 4.42 -1.01
N PHE A 75 1.63 4.83 -2.26
CA PHE A 75 2.93 5.16 -2.79
C PHE A 75 3.08 6.69 -2.88
N ASN A 76 4.27 7.16 -2.56
CA ASN A 76 4.60 8.56 -2.41
C ASN A 76 5.70 8.90 -3.43
N LEU A 77 5.45 9.92 -4.24
CA LEU A 77 6.41 10.49 -5.17
C LEU A 77 6.81 11.88 -4.64
N PRO A 78 8.09 12.08 -4.24
CA PRO A 78 8.56 13.39 -3.83
C PRO A 78 8.57 14.37 -5.01
N LYS A 79 8.18 15.63 -4.77
CA LYS A 79 8.16 16.65 -5.83
C LYS A 79 9.55 17.13 -6.24
N SER A 80 10.60 16.90 -5.44
CA SER A 80 11.98 17.27 -5.80
C SER A 80 12.47 16.54 -7.05
N ASP A 81 12.96 17.27 -8.05
CA ASP A 81 13.35 16.74 -9.37
C ASP A 81 14.62 15.88 -9.34
N GLU A 82 15.37 15.91 -8.24
CA GLU A 82 16.59 15.11 -8.05
C GLU A 82 16.31 13.66 -7.60
N CYS A 83 15.04 13.34 -7.29
CA CYS A 83 14.67 12.07 -6.67
C CYS A 83 14.05 11.08 -7.68
N ASN A 84 14.84 10.09 -8.12
CA ASN A 84 14.39 8.98 -8.99
C ASN A 84 13.88 7.76 -8.20
N TYR A 85 13.08 7.99 -7.17
CA TYR A 85 12.50 6.93 -6.35
C TYR A 85 11.06 7.23 -5.96
N TYR A 86 10.30 6.17 -5.68
CA TYR A 86 9.01 6.27 -5.00
C TYR A 86 9.04 5.46 -3.71
N GLU A 87 8.37 5.96 -2.68
CA GLU A 87 8.29 5.31 -1.38
C GLU A 87 6.94 4.62 -1.25
N VAL A 88 6.91 3.44 -0.64
CA VAL A 88 5.67 2.71 -0.39
C VAL A 88 5.45 2.57 1.11
N ARG A 89 4.21 2.82 1.49
CA ARG A 89 3.71 2.61 2.85
C ARG A 89 2.33 1.96 2.84
N LEU A 90 1.93 1.42 3.97
CA LEU A 90 0.60 0.95 4.28
C LEU A 90 -0.19 2.17 4.73
N SER A 91 -1.48 2.12 4.46
CA SER A 91 -2.44 3.02 5.04
C SER A 91 -2.42 2.91 6.55
N PHE A 92 -2.84 3.99 7.21
CA PHE A 92 -2.93 4.04 8.66
C PHE A 92 -3.73 2.88 9.24
N THR A 93 -4.87 2.52 8.64
CA THR A 93 -5.72 1.41 9.10
C THR A 93 -5.01 0.07 8.98
N ALA A 94 -4.33 -0.18 7.86
CA ALA A 94 -3.57 -1.42 7.66
C ALA A 94 -2.35 -1.52 8.60
N THR A 95 -1.69 -0.40 8.92
CA THR A 95 -0.61 -0.34 9.91
C THR A 95 -1.13 -0.61 11.32
N VAL A 96 -2.23 0.02 11.73
CA VAL A 96 -2.84 -0.20 13.05
C VAL A 96 -3.23 -1.67 13.22
N LEU A 97 -3.83 -2.28 12.20
CA LEU A 97 -4.18 -3.70 12.22
C LEU A 97 -2.94 -4.59 12.34
N LEU A 98 -1.86 -4.29 11.62
CA LEU A 98 -0.60 -5.03 11.74
C LEU A 98 -0.02 -4.92 13.15
N CYS A 99 0.04 -3.71 13.71
CA CYS A 99 0.53 -3.47 15.06
C CYS A 99 -0.31 -4.21 16.10
N LEU A 100 -1.64 -4.23 15.95
CA LEU A 100 -2.54 -4.97 16.83
C LEU A 100 -2.26 -6.48 16.77
N LEU A 101 -2.12 -7.06 15.58
CA LEU A 101 -1.84 -8.49 15.43
C LEU A 101 -0.48 -8.88 16.03
N VAL A 102 0.55 -8.06 15.82
CA VAL A 102 1.88 -8.27 16.42
C VAL A 102 1.81 -8.14 17.94
N PHE A 103 1.11 -7.14 18.46
CA PHE A 103 0.91 -6.96 19.89
C PHE A 103 0.21 -8.16 20.54
N LEU A 104 -0.89 -8.64 19.93
CA LEU A 104 -1.59 -9.84 20.40
C LEU A 104 -0.68 -11.06 20.38
N PHE A 105 0.14 -11.22 19.34
CA PHE A 105 1.11 -12.31 19.28
C PHE A 105 2.12 -12.25 20.42
N ILE A 106 2.67 -11.07 20.73
CA ILE A 106 3.60 -10.87 21.85
C ILE A 106 2.92 -11.20 23.19
N VAL A 107 1.71 -10.66 23.43
CA VAL A 107 0.94 -10.91 24.66
C VAL A 107 0.65 -12.41 24.83
N CYS A 108 0.18 -13.08 23.78
CA CYS A 108 -0.09 -14.51 23.84
C CYS A 108 1.17 -15.33 24.09
N THR A 109 2.28 -14.97 23.44
CA THR A 109 3.57 -15.63 23.62
C THR A 109 4.06 -15.45 25.06
N PHE A 110 4.01 -14.23 25.60
CA PHE A 110 4.42 -13.93 26.98
C PHE A 110 3.53 -14.67 27.99
N SER A 111 2.21 -14.68 27.78
CA SER A 111 1.25 -15.38 28.65
C SER A 111 1.49 -16.90 28.71
N ALA A 112 1.97 -17.48 27.61
CA ALA A 112 2.29 -18.91 27.52
C ALA A 112 3.56 -19.27 28.31
N PHE A 113 4.47 -18.32 28.54
CA PHE A 113 5.59 -18.48 29.46
C PHE A 113 5.17 -18.32 30.94
N SER A 114 4.07 -17.60 31.22
CA SER A 114 3.62 -17.27 32.58
C SER A 114 2.65 -18.29 33.22
N LYS A 115 2.75 -19.59 32.89
CA LYS A 115 1.96 -20.73 33.45
C LYS A 115 0.51 -20.93 32.94
N ASN A 116 0.01 -20.17 31.95
CA ASN A 116 -1.30 -20.45 31.34
C ASN A 116 -1.17 -21.38 30.11
N GLN A 117 -1.73 -22.59 30.21
CA GLN A 117 -1.55 -23.71 29.26
C GLN A 117 -2.34 -23.61 27.94
N ASN A 118 -2.75 -22.42 27.48
CA ASN A 118 -3.50 -22.33 26.22
C ASN A 118 -2.60 -22.05 25.03
N TYR A 119 -1.69 -22.98 24.74
CA TYR A 119 -0.77 -22.93 23.60
C TYR A 119 -1.49 -22.99 22.26
N GLY A 120 -2.75 -23.43 22.21
CA GLY A 120 -3.54 -23.55 20.99
C GLY A 120 -3.83 -22.23 20.28
N VAL A 121 -3.80 -21.10 21.00
CA VAL A 121 -4.07 -19.76 20.43
C VAL A 121 -2.88 -19.21 19.64
N ILE A 122 -1.66 -19.58 20.02
CA ILE A 122 -0.41 -19.12 19.37
C ILE A 122 -0.36 -19.50 17.87
N PRO A 123 -0.55 -20.77 17.47
CA PRO A 123 -0.51 -21.14 16.06
C PRO A 123 -1.65 -20.47 15.27
N THR A 124 -2.81 -20.23 15.89
CA THR A 124 -3.91 -19.50 15.23
C THR A 124 -3.53 -18.06 14.94
N ILE A 125 -2.98 -17.32 15.90
CA ILE A 125 -2.53 -15.93 15.69
C ILE A 125 -1.38 -15.89 14.66
N LEU A 126 -0.46 -16.85 14.73
CA LEU A 126 0.65 -16.95 13.78
C LEU A 126 0.15 -17.21 12.34
N ALA A 127 -0.87 -18.06 12.17
CA ALA A 127 -1.51 -18.31 10.89
C ALA A 127 -2.17 -17.04 10.33
N VAL A 128 -2.88 -16.29 11.18
CA VAL A 128 -3.51 -15.00 10.79
C VAL A 128 -2.45 -13.96 10.41
N LEU A 129 -1.36 -13.84 11.17
CA LEU A 129 -0.24 -12.94 10.86
C LEU A 129 0.42 -13.31 9.52
N SER A 130 0.65 -14.60 9.30
CA SER A 130 1.22 -15.13 8.05
C SER A 130 0.31 -14.81 6.86
N LEU A 131 -0.99 -15.07 6.99
CA LEU A 131 -1.98 -14.76 5.96
C LEU A 131 -2.03 -13.27 5.66
N TYR A 132 -2.04 -12.42 6.69
CA TYR A 132 -2.06 -10.96 6.50
C TYR A 132 -0.79 -10.45 5.81
N SER A 133 0.38 -11.00 6.16
CA SER A 133 1.65 -10.70 5.51
C SER A 133 1.64 -11.09 4.02
N LEU A 134 1.01 -12.22 3.70
CA LEU A 134 0.83 -12.70 2.34
C LEU A 134 -0.11 -11.77 1.53
N LEU A 135 -1.17 -11.24 2.15
CA LEU A 135 -2.03 -10.21 1.53
C LEU A 135 -1.26 -8.91 1.25
N ILE A 136 -0.36 -8.48 2.14
CA ILE A 136 0.53 -7.33 1.89
C ILE A 136 1.41 -7.61 0.66
N PHE A 137 2.01 -8.80 0.59
CA PHE A 137 2.85 -9.18 -0.54
C PHE A 137 2.09 -9.15 -1.88
N PHE A 138 0.86 -9.69 -1.91
CA PHE A 138 0.03 -9.63 -3.12
C PHE A 138 -0.32 -8.21 -3.52
N GLU A 139 -0.66 -7.34 -2.57
CA GLU A 139 -0.97 -5.95 -2.88
C GLU A 139 0.25 -5.20 -3.46
N ILE A 140 1.47 -5.48 -2.97
CA ILE A 140 2.70 -4.95 -3.54
C ILE A 140 2.84 -5.43 -5.00
N LYS A 141 2.64 -6.73 -5.25
CA LYS A 141 2.76 -7.32 -6.60
C LYS A 141 1.73 -6.73 -7.56
N PHE A 142 0.48 -6.58 -7.15
CA PHE A 142 -0.56 -5.96 -7.96
C PHE A 142 -0.28 -4.49 -8.24
N THR A 143 0.18 -3.74 -7.24
CA THR A 143 0.54 -2.32 -7.40
C THR A 143 1.67 -2.17 -8.41
N LYS A 144 2.75 -2.95 -8.29
CA LYS A 144 3.86 -2.94 -9.27
C LYS A 144 3.41 -3.32 -10.67
N SER A 145 2.57 -4.34 -10.81
CA SER A 145 2.05 -4.75 -12.12
C SER A 145 1.23 -3.64 -12.79
N ARG A 146 0.39 -2.93 -12.03
CA ARG A 146 -0.40 -1.79 -12.55
C ARG A 146 0.48 -0.59 -12.88
N ILE A 147 1.52 -0.32 -12.10
CA ILE A 147 2.51 0.73 -12.39
C ILE A 147 3.19 0.44 -13.72
N LYS A 148 3.69 -0.79 -13.90
CA LYS A 148 4.33 -1.21 -15.17
C LYS A 148 3.39 -1.07 -16.36
N LYS A 149 2.12 -1.48 -16.22
CA LYS A 149 1.10 -1.26 -17.25
C LYS A 149 0.85 0.21 -17.57
N ALA A 150 0.86 1.09 -16.57
CA ALA A 150 0.67 2.53 -16.77
C ALA A 150 1.84 3.16 -17.54
N ILE A 151 3.08 2.73 -17.26
CA ILE A 151 4.29 3.20 -17.96
C ILE A 151 4.29 2.70 -19.41
N ASN A 152 4.09 1.40 -19.64
CA ASN A 152 4.11 0.80 -20.98
C ASN A 152 3.02 1.34 -21.91
N ASN A 153 1.89 1.82 -21.38
CA ASN A 153 0.81 2.44 -22.17
C ASN A 153 1.04 3.95 -22.43
N LEU A 154 2.16 4.51 -21.95
CA LEU A 154 2.56 5.90 -22.20
C LEU A 154 3.60 6.00 -23.33
N THR A 155 4.53 5.04 -23.40
CA THR A 155 5.48 4.81 -24.51
C THR A 155 4.77 4.19 -25.70
#